data_AF-A0A2J8T8R8-F1
#
_entry.id   AF-A0A2J8T8R8-F1
#
_cell.length_a   1.000
_cell.length_b   1.000
_cell.length_c   1.000
_cell.angle_alpha   90.00
_cell.angle_beta   90.00
_cell.angle_gamma   90.00
#
_symmetry.space_group_name_H-M   'P 1'
#
loop_
_entity.id
_entity.type
_entity.pdbx_description
1 polymer ?
#
loop_
_entity_poly.entity_id
_entity_poly.type
_entity_poly.pdbx_seq_one_letter_code
_entity_poly.pdbx_strand_id
1 'polypeptide(L)'
;MSTVHEILCKLSLEGDHSTPPSAYGSVKAYTNFDAERDALNIETAIKTKGVDEVTIVNILTNRSNAQRQDIAFAYQRRTKKELASALKSALSGHLETVILGLLKTPAQYDASELKASMKGLGTDEDSLIEIICSRTNQELQEINRVYKEMYKTDLEKDIISDTSGDFRKLMVALAKGRRAEDGSVIDYELIDQDARDLYDAGVKRKGTDVPKWISIMTERSVPHLQK
;
A
#
# COMPACT_ATOMS: atom_id res chain seq x y z
N MET A 1 -21.59 -0.43 -25.20
CA MET A 1 -21.50 -0.75 -23.76
C MET A 1 -20.09 -0.55 -23.16
N SER A 2 -19.08 -0.07 -23.93
CA SER A 2 -17.70 0.11 -23.43
C SER A 2 -17.43 1.48 -22.80
N THR A 3 -18.16 2.51 -23.22
CA THR A 3 -17.89 3.91 -22.83
C THR A 3 -18.33 4.25 -21.40
N VAL A 4 -19.39 3.61 -20.90
CA VAL A 4 -19.88 3.88 -19.53
C VAL A 4 -18.98 3.26 -18.48
N HIS A 5 -18.38 2.09 -18.74
CA HIS A 5 -17.44 1.46 -17.82
C HIS A 5 -16.09 2.20 -17.77
N GLU A 6 -15.62 2.71 -18.91
CA GLU A 6 -14.42 3.56 -18.98
C GLU A 6 -14.62 4.91 -18.28
N ILE A 7 -15.80 5.52 -18.43
CA ILE A 7 -16.15 6.76 -17.73
C ILE A 7 -16.32 6.51 -16.22
N LEU A 8 -16.92 5.39 -15.81
CA LEU A 8 -17.05 5.05 -14.39
C LEU A 8 -15.70 4.73 -13.74
N CYS A 9 -14.76 4.11 -14.46
CA CYS A 9 -13.38 3.94 -13.96
C CYS A 9 -12.67 5.29 -13.78
N LYS A 10 -12.87 6.25 -14.68
CA LYS A 10 -12.30 7.60 -14.56
C LYS A 10 -12.97 8.43 -13.46
N LEU A 11 -14.29 8.40 -13.36
CA LEU A 11 -15.04 9.09 -12.31
C LEU A 11 -14.78 8.51 -10.91
N SER A 12 -14.47 7.22 -10.81
CA SER A 12 -14.06 6.61 -9.53
C SER A 12 -12.65 7.02 -9.10
N LEU A 13 -11.81 7.52 -10.03
CA LEU A 13 -10.49 8.10 -9.73
C LEU A 13 -10.56 9.60 -9.39
N GLU A 14 -11.65 10.27 -9.76
CA GLU A 14 -11.92 11.69 -9.49
C GLU A 14 -12.70 11.90 -8.17
N GLY A 15 -12.92 10.83 -7.40
CA GLY A 15 -13.36 10.92 -6.00
C GLY A 15 -12.25 11.56 -5.16
N ASP A 16 -12.37 12.87 -4.99
CA ASP A 16 -11.41 13.79 -4.41
C ASP A 16 -11.01 13.43 -2.95
N HIS A 17 -10.06 12.50 -2.84
CA HIS A 17 -9.24 12.23 -1.66
C HIS A 17 -7.77 12.15 -2.05
N SER A 18 -7.35 12.95 -3.04
CA SER A 18 -5.94 13.03 -3.40
C SER A 18 -5.19 13.75 -2.28
N THR A 19 -4.39 13.00 -1.52
CA THR A 19 -3.43 13.62 -0.60
C THR A 19 -2.51 14.52 -1.43
N PRO A 20 -2.26 15.76 -0.98
CA PRO A 20 -1.36 16.65 -1.70
C PRO A 20 0.00 15.95 -1.88
N PRO A 21 0.69 16.15 -3.03
CA PRO A 21 1.97 15.50 -3.28
C PRO A 21 2.92 15.71 -2.11
N SER A 22 3.40 14.61 -1.52
CA SER A 22 4.31 14.70 -0.37
C SER A 22 5.54 15.52 -0.73
N ALA A 23 5.80 16.57 0.07
CA ALA A 23 7.00 17.40 -0.06
C ALA A 23 8.28 16.57 0.14
N TYR A 24 8.21 15.52 0.96
CA TYR A 24 9.35 14.69 1.38
C TYR A 24 9.65 13.51 0.45
N GLY A 25 8.79 13.18 -0.52
CA GLY A 25 9.02 12.07 -1.44
C GLY A 25 10.22 12.30 -2.38
N SER A 26 11.03 11.27 -2.63
CA SER A 26 12.25 11.36 -3.47
C SER A 26 11.95 11.43 -4.97
N VAL A 27 10.99 10.64 -5.45
CA VAL A 27 10.55 10.67 -6.85
C VAL A 27 9.41 11.68 -6.99
N LYS A 28 9.58 12.66 -7.90
CA LYS A 28 8.57 13.65 -8.24
C LYS A 28 7.99 13.39 -9.64
N ALA A 29 6.87 14.05 -9.95
CA ALA A 29 6.32 14.02 -11.30
C ALA A 29 7.31 14.63 -12.30
N TYR A 30 7.51 13.95 -13.42
CA TYR A 30 8.33 14.45 -14.51
C TYR A 30 7.60 15.59 -15.23
N THR A 31 8.26 16.73 -15.42
CA THR A 31 7.61 17.97 -15.86
C THR A 31 7.10 17.94 -17.30
N ASN A 32 7.93 17.47 -18.23
CA ASN A 32 7.60 17.39 -19.66
C ASN A 32 7.13 15.97 -20.03
N PHE A 33 6.14 15.46 -19.28
CA PHE A 33 5.68 14.08 -19.40
C PHE A 33 4.83 13.85 -20.65
N ASP A 34 5.13 12.76 -21.36
CA ASP A 34 4.37 12.25 -22.49
C ASP A 34 4.28 10.72 -22.38
N ALA A 35 3.11 10.24 -21.97
CA ALA A 35 2.85 8.82 -21.76
C ALA A 35 3.03 7.97 -23.03
N GLU A 36 2.68 8.50 -24.20
CA GLU A 36 2.76 7.79 -25.48
C GLU A 36 4.22 7.63 -25.92
N ARG A 37 5.03 8.69 -25.72
CA ARG A 37 6.47 8.65 -25.98
C ARG A 37 7.19 7.69 -25.04
N ASP A 38 6.89 7.74 -23.75
CA ASP A 38 7.47 6.82 -22.77
C ASP A 38 7.08 5.37 -23.06
N ALA A 39 5.81 5.11 -23.39
CA ALA A 39 5.35 3.77 -23.79
C ALA A 39 6.07 3.25 -25.05
N LEU A 40 6.28 4.09 -26.06
CA LEU A 40 7.03 3.73 -27.26
C LEU A 40 8.50 3.39 -26.95
N ASN A 41 9.15 4.21 -26.12
CA ASN A 41 10.54 3.99 -25.73
C ASN A 41 10.70 2.69 -24.93
N ILE A 42 9.78 2.41 -24.01
CA ILE A 42 9.76 1.15 -23.26
C ILE A 42 9.52 -0.05 -24.18
N GLU A 43 8.58 0.05 -25.13
CA GLU A 43 8.34 -1.02 -26.11
C GLU A 43 9.59 -1.30 -26.95
N THR A 44 10.29 -0.24 -27.37
CA THR A 44 11.54 -0.35 -28.12
C THR A 44 12.60 -1.04 -27.27
N ALA A 45 12.76 -0.62 -26.01
CA ALA A 45 13.71 -1.20 -25.07
C ALA A 45 13.45 -2.69 -24.79
N ILE A 46 12.18 -3.10 -24.67
CA ILE A 46 11.79 -4.51 -24.51
C ILE A 46 12.17 -5.35 -25.74
N LYS A 47 12.05 -4.78 -26.95
CA LYS A 47 12.33 -5.50 -28.21
C LYS A 47 13.82 -5.54 -28.59
N THR A 48 14.65 -4.69 -28.00
CA THR A 48 16.10 -4.68 -28.23
C THR A 48 16.68 -6.06 -27.92
N LYS A 49 17.61 -6.54 -28.75
CA LYS A 49 18.30 -7.82 -28.51
C LYS A 49 19.09 -7.72 -27.20
N GLY A 50 18.73 -8.58 -26.23
CA GLY A 50 19.28 -8.53 -24.88
C GLY A 50 18.50 -7.66 -23.90
N VAL A 51 17.42 -7.00 -24.35
CA VAL A 51 16.63 -6.00 -23.60
C VAL A 51 17.47 -4.77 -23.21
N ASP A 52 16.91 -3.57 -23.32
CA ASP A 52 17.56 -2.35 -22.83
C ASP A 52 17.01 -2.00 -21.45
N GLU A 53 17.54 -2.66 -20.42
CA GLU A 53 17.08 -2.44 -19.04
C GLU A 53 17.36 -1.02 -18.56
N VAL A 54 18.44 -0.39 -19.08
CA VAL A 54 18.85 0.97 -18.70
C VAL A 54 17.76 1.97 -19.10
N THR A 55 17.22 1.88 -20.31
CA THR A 55 16.12 2.75 -20.75
C THR A 55 14.86 2.51 -19.92
N ILE A 56 14.52 1.25 -19.62
CA ILE A 56 13.34 0.90 -18.80
C ILE A 56 13.46 1.53 -17.40
N VAL A 57 14.61 1.34 -16.75
CA VAL A 57 14.90 1.89 -15.41
C VAL A 57 14.85 3.40 -15.44
N ASN A 58 15.57 4.05 -16.35
CA ASN A 58 15.67 5.52 -16.42
C ASN A 58 14.31 6.19 -16.62
N ILE A 59 13.40 5.55 -17.35
CA ILE A 59 12.02 6.03 -17.50
C ILE A 59 11.26 5.76 -16.21
N LEU A 60 11.09 4.50 -15.81
CA LEU A 60 10.14 4.15 -14.75
C LEU A 60 10.55 4.66 -13.36
N THR A 61 11.83 4.78 -13.04
CA THR A 61 12.27 5.31 -11.73
C THR A 61 12.19 6.83 -11.65
N ASN A 62 12.06 7.53 -12.79
CA ASN A 62 11.98 8.99 -12.86
C ASN A 62 10.60 9.49 -13.34
N ARG A 63 9.55 8.75 -12.98
CA ARG A 63 8.13 9.11 -13.19
C ARG A 63 7.38 8.89 -11.88
N SER A 64 6.41 9.75 -11.60
CA SER A 64 5.50 9.52 -10.47
C SER A 64 4.67 8.27 -10.70
N ASN A 65 4.11 7.69 -9.63
CA ASN A 65 3.28 6.49 -9.77
C ASN A 65 2.06 6.72 -10.69
N ALA A 66 1.42 7.89 -10.59
CA ALA A 66 0.33 8.28 -11.49
C ALA A 66 0.76 8.29 -12.96
N GLN A 67 1.92 8.88 -13.27
CA GLN A 67 2.47 8.87 -14.63
C GLN A 67 2.77 7.45 -15.11
N ARG A 68 3.20 6.54 -14.23
CA ARG A 68 3.38 5.12 -14.59
C ARG A 68 2.06 4.43 -14.96
N GLN A 69 0.94 4.80 -14.32
CA GLN A 69 -0.38 4.29 -14.71
C GLN A 69 -0.75 4.76 -16.13
N ASP A 70 -0.49 6.04 -16.44
CA ASP A 70 -0.73 6.58 -17.79
C ASP A 70 0.15 5.90 -18.84
N ILE A 71 1.43 5.64 -18.53
CA ILE A 71 2.35 4.89 -19.40
C ILE A 71 1.82 3.47 -19.63
N ALA A 72 1.39 2.77 -18.58
CA ALA A 72 0.86 1.41 -18.69
C ALA A 72 -0.37 1.38 -19.60
N PHE A 73 -1.28 2.34 -19.44
CA PHE A 73 -2.47 2.48 -20.28
C PHE A 73 -2.12 2.81 -21.75
N ALA A 74 -1.20 3.75 -21.99
CA ALA A 74 -0.74 4.10 -23.34
C ALA A 74 -0.06 2.90 -24.03
N TYR A 75 0.78 2.16 -23.29
CA TYR A 75 1.42 0.94 -23.77
C TYR A 75 0.41 -0.14 -24.17
N GLN A 76 -0.61 -0.37 -23.33
CA GLN A 76 -1.68 -1.33 -23.62
C GLN A 76 -2.49 -0.91 -24.85
N ARG A 77 -2.82 0.37 -24.99
CA ARG A 77 -3.52 0.89 -26.18
C ARG A 77 -2.74 0.67 -27.47
N ARG A 78 -1.42 0.87 -27.43
CA ARG A 78 -0.50 0.71 -28.56
C ARG A 78 -0.27 -0.76 -28.94
N THR A 79 0.05 -1.60 -27.96
CA THR A 79 0.54 -2.97 -28.20
C THR A 79 -0.53 -4.06 -28.05
N LYS A 80 -1.69 -3.71 -27.47
CA LYS A 80 -2.74 -4.63 -27.02
C LYS A 80 -2.27 -5.66 -25.99
N LYS A 81 -1.17 -5.36 -25.28
CA LYS A 81 -0.61 -6.19 -24.20
C LYS A 81 -0.42 -5.35 -22.95
N GLU A 82 -0.62 -5.96 -21.78
CA GLU A 82 -0.31 -5.31 -20.50
C GLU A 82 1.18 -5.01 -20.36
N LEU A 83 1.52 -3.79 -19.96
CA LEU A 83 2.90 -3.38 -19.74
C LEU A 83 3.58 -4.26 -18.69
N ALA A 84 2.91 -4.54 -17.57
CA ALA A 84 3.44 -5.39 -16.50
C ALA A 84 3.75 -6.81 -17.00
N SER A 85 2.90 -7.39 -17.86
CA SER A 85 3.13 -8.73 -18.44
C SER A 85 4.31 -8.74 -19.42
N ALA A 86 4.42 -7.70 -20.24
CA ALA A 86 5.54 -7.53 -21.16
C ALA A 86 6.87 -7.42 -20.41
N LEU A 87 6.93 -6.57 -19.37
CA LEU A 87 8.14 -6.40 -18.55
C LEU A 87 8.47 -7.66 -17.74
N LYS A 88 7.46 -8.36 -17.21
CA LYS A 88 7.65 -9.65 -16.54
C LYS A 88 8.31 -10.71 -17.46
N SER A 89 8.04 -10.63 -18.76
CA SER A 89 8.60 -11.57 -19.74
C SER A 89 10.00 -11.15 -20.22
N ALA A 90 10.35 -9.88 -20.06
CA ALA A 90 11.59 -9.28 -20.54
C ALA A 90 12.67 -9.17 -19.45
N LEU A 91 12.26 -8.98 -18.20
CA LEU A 91 13.15 -8.82 -17.04
C LEU A 91 13.21 -10.11 -16.22
N SER A 92 14.19 -10.20 -15.33
CA SER A 92 14.30 -11.30 -14.36
C SER A 92 14.92 -10.84 -13.03
N GLY A 93 14.81 -11.68 -12.00
CA GLY A 93 15.45 -11.47 -10.70
C GLY A 93 14.97 -10.21 -9.97
N HIS A 94 15.86 -9.60 -9.18
CA HIS A 94 15.52 -8.44 -8.36
C HIS A 94 15.06 -7.22 -9.18
N LEU A 95 15.61 -7.03 -10.38
CA LEU A 95 15.19 -5.94 -11.24
C LEU A 95 13.73 -6.08 -11.68
N GLU A 96 13.31 -7.29 -12.05
CA GLU A 96 11.91 -7.59 -12.36
C GLU A 96 11.01 -7.26 -11.15
N THR A 97 11.39 -7.72 -9.94
CA THR A 97 10.64 -7.45 -8.71
C THR A 97 10.43 -5.96 -8.49
N VAL A 98 11.50 -5.15 -8.59
CA VAL A 98 11.44 -3.70 -8.40
C VAL A 98 10.55 -3.05 -9.45
N ILE A 99 10.76 -3.35 -10.73
CA ILE A 99 10.00 -2.72 -11.83
C ILE A 99 8.51 -3.07 -11.76
N LEU A 100 8.16 -4.33 -11.49
CA LEU A 100 6.77 -4.74 -11.33
C LEU A 100 6.12 -4.20 -10.06
N GLY A 101 6.90 -3.93 -9.01
CA GLY A 101 6.44 -3.20 -7.82
C GLY A 101 6.09 -1.76 -8.16
N LEU A 102 7.02 -1.05 -8.83
CA LEU A 102 6.87 0.36 -9.19
C LEU A 102 5.67 0.66 -10.10
N LEU A 103 5.19 -0.32 -10.87
CA LEU A 103 4.02 -0.18 -11.76
C LEU A 103 2.68 -0.31 -11.06
N LYS A 104 2.61 -0.96 -9.90
CA LYS A 104 1.35 -1.05 -9.14
C LYS A 104 1.04 0.30 -8.50
N THR A 105 -0.24 0.63 -8.31
CA THR A 105 -0.59 1.72 -7.40
C THR A 105 -0.13 1.38 -5.98
N PRO A 106 0.05 2.36 -5.07
CA PRO A 106 0.51 2.08 -3.70
C PRO A 106 -0.34 1.00 -3.00
N ALA A 107 -1.67 1.11 -3.07
CA ALA A 107 -2.56 0.13 -2.47
C ALA A 107 -2.54 -1.24 -3.17
N GLN A 108 -2.34 -1.29 -4.49
CA GLN A 108 -2.17 -2.56 -5.20
C GLN A 108 -0.86 -3.25 -4.80
N TYR A 109 0.21 -2.49 -4.59
CA TYR A 109 1.48 -3.01 -4.12
C TYR A 109 1.31 -3.59 -2.72
N ASP A 110 0.85 -2.79 -1.76
CA ASP A 110 0.63 -3.23 -0.38
C ASP A 110 -0.33 -4.42 -0.29
N ALA A 111 -1.44 -4.42 -1.05
CA ALA A 111 -2.35 -5.56 -1.09
C ALA A 111 -1.66 -6.83 -1.60
N SER A 112 -0.76 -6.71 -2.59
CA SER A 112 -0.01 -7.85 -3.12
C SER A 112 1.06 -8.37 -2.18
N GLU A 113 1.74 -7.48 -1.45
CA GLU A 113 2.72 -7.88 -0.43
C GLU A 113 2.03 -8.52 0.77
N LEU A 114 0.89 -7.98 1.24
CA LEU A 114 0.07 -8.62 2.27
C LEU A 114 -0.44 -10.00 1.84
N LYS A 115 -0.85 -10.15 0.58
CA LYS A 115 -1.26 -11.48 0.09
C LYS A 115 -0.08 -12.44 0.04
N ALA A 116 1.10 -11.95 -0.34
CA ALA A 116 2.31 -12.75 -0.41
C ALA A 116 2.77 -13.19 0.99
N SER A 117 2.69 -12.31 1.99
CA SER A 117 3.11 -12.62 3.36
C SER A 117 2.24 -13.69 4.03
N MET A 118 0.96 -13.79 3.65
CA MET A 118 0.03 -14.81 4.15
C MET A 118 -0.13 -16.01 3.21
N LYS A 119 0.81 -16.23 2.28
CA LYS A 119 0.72 -17.32 1.30
C LYS A 119 1.65 -18.46 1.68
N GLY A 120 1.07 -19.62 1.96
CA GLY A 120 1.80 -20.89 2.08
C GLY A 120 1.66 -21.52 3.45
N LEU A 121 2.66 -22.30 3.86
CA LEU A 121 2.74 -22.82 5.22
C LEU A 121 3.55 -21.84 6.07
N GLY A 122 2.89 -21.26 7.07
CA GLY A 122 3.43 -20.16 7.87
C GLY A 122 3.12 -18.79 7.26
N THR A 123 3.49 -17.76 8.02
CA THR A 123 3.27 -16.35 7.67
C THR A 123 4.63 -15.66 7.66
N ASP A 124 4.86 -14.76 6.72
CA ASP A 124 5.94 -13.78 6.85
C ASP A 124 5.44 -12.65 7.77
N GLU A 125 5.61 -12.84 9.08
CA GLU A 125 5.11 -11.89 10.07
C GLU A 125 5.79 -10.52 9.96
N ASP A 126 7.06 -10.45 9.53
CA ASP A 126 7.80 -9.20 9.41
C ASP A 126 7.14 -8.28 8.37
N SER A 127 6.84 -8.81 7.18
CA SER A 127 6.16 -8.03 6.11
C SER A 127 4.73 -7.64 6.51
N LEU A 128 4.00 -8.54 7.19
CA LEU A 128 2.65 -8.25 7.69
C LEU A 128 2.68 -7.11 8.72
N ILE A 129 3.59 -7.18 9.69
CA ILE A 129 3.77 -6.17 10.74
C ILE A 129 4.18 -4.84 10.12
N GLU A 130 5.16 -4.83 9.21
CA GLU A 130 5.66 -3.62 8.59
C GLU A 130 4.53 -2.82 7.92
N ILE A 131 3.73 -3.47 7.08
CA ILE A 131 2.66 -2.80 6.35
C ILE A 131 1.54 -2.39 7.32
N ILE A 132 1.01 -3.31 8.12
CA ILE A 132 -0.17 -3.02 8.96
C ILE A 132 0.13 -1.97 10.04
N CYS A 133 1.34 -1.92 10.59
CA CYS A 133 1.70 -0.97 11.65
C CYS A 133 2.12 0.41 11.13
N SER A 134 2.54 0.55 9.88
CA SER A 134 3.06 1.83 9.34
C SER A 134 2.07 2.61 8.49
N ARG A 135 1.02 1.97 7.97
CA ARG A 135 0.01 2.63 7.13
C ARG A 135 -0.99 3.43 7.94
N THR A 136 -1.39 4.57 7.39
CA THR A 136 -2.42 5.46 7.94
C THR A 136 -3.82 4.88 7.77
N ASN A 137 -4.82 5.49 8.43
CA ASN A 137 -6.22 5.13 8.23
C ASN A 137 -6.62 5.17 6.75
N GLN A 138 -6.29 6.26 6.05
CA GLN A 138 -6.62 6.43 4.64
C GLN A 138 -6.00 5.35 3.77
N GLU A 139 -4.71 5.05 3.95
CA GLU A 139 -4.02 4.00 3.20
C GLU A 139 -4.63 2.63 3.48
N LEU A 140 -4.93 2.29 4.74
CA LEU A 140 -5.55 1.03 5.10
C LEU A 140 -6.96 0.87 4.53
N GLN A 141 -7.77 1.92 4.48
CA GLN A 141 -9.09 1.84 3.83
C GLN A 141 -8.96 1.49 2.35
N GLU A 142 -8.01 2.12 1.65
CA GLU A 142 -7.78 1.87 0.24
C GLU A 142 -7.18 0.48 0.01
N ILE A 143 -6.24 0.03 0.85
CA ILE A 143 -5.69 -1.33 0.83
C ILE A 143 -6.83 -2.36 0.99
N ASN A 144 -7.73 -2.18 1.96
CA ASN A 144 -8.86 -3.09 2.17
C ASN A 144 -9.76 -3.20 0.93
N ARG A 145 -10.08 -2.06 0.30
CA ARG A 145 -10.87 -1.99 -0.93
C ARG A 145 -10.18 -2.74 -2.07
N VAL A 146 -8.92 -2.41 -2.33
CA VAL A 146 -8.13 -2.97 -3.43
C VAL A 146 -7.85 -4.46 -3.22
N TYR A 147 -7.55 -4.89 -2.00
CA TYR A 147 -7.33 -6.30 -1.66
C TYR A 147 -8.56 -7.14 -1.99
N LYS A 148 -9.74 -6.66 -1.61
CA LYS A 148 -11.02 -7.31 -1.92
C LYS A 148 -11.28 -7.39 -3.42
N GLU A 149 -10.96 -6.33 -4.16
CA GLU A 149 -11.09 -6.32 -5.61
C GLU A 149 -10.12 -7.30 -6.29
N MET A 150 -8.87 -7.38 -5.83
CA MET A 150 -7.84 -8.24 -6.42
C MET A 150 -8.06 -9.73 -6.10
N TYR A 151 -8.40 -10.05 -4.85
CA TYR A 151 -8.39 -11.42 -4.35
C TYR A 151 -9.77 -11.99 -4.04
N LYS A 152 -10.83 -11.19 -4.17
CA LYS A 152 -12.23 -11.59 -3.95
C LYS A 152 -12.50 -12.16 -2.55
N THR A 153 -11.67 -11.78 -1.57
CA THR A 153 -11.78 -12.08 -0.14
C THR A 153 -11.41 -10.82 0.65
N ASP A 154 -11.92 -10.70 1.88
CA ASP A 154 -11.63 -9.56 2.73
C ASP A 154 -10.25 -9.74 3.40
N LEU A 155 -9.42 -8.69 3.45
CA LEU A 155 -8.11 -8.73 4.11
C LEU A 155 -8.20 -9.21 5.56
N GLU A 156 -9.21 -8.72 6.31
CA GLU A 156 -9.45 -9.15 7.70
C GLU A 156 -9.65 -10.67 7.82
N LYS A 157 -10.35 -11.31 6.86
CA LYS A 157 -10.57 -12.76 6.88
C LYS A 157 -9.27 -13.52 6.66
N ASP A 158 -8.46 -13.07 5.71
CA ASP A 158 -7.18 -13.69 5.41
C ASP A 158 -6.23 -13.55 6.63
N ILE A 159 -6.16 -12.37 7.26
CA ILE A 159 -5.39 -12.17 8.51
C ILE A 159 -5.88 -13.11 9.62
N ILE A 160 -7.20 -13.24 9.81
CA ILE A 160 -7.77 -14.15 10.81
C ILE A 160 -7.41 -15.60 10.51
N SER A 161 -7.39 -16.01 9.25
CA SER A 161 -7.07 -17.40 8.88
C SER A 161 -5.60 -17.75 9.11
N ASP A 162 -4.71 -16.78 8.95
CA ASP A 162 -3.26 -17.03 8.92
C ASP A 162 -2.57 -16.74 10.27
N THR A 163 -3.11 -15.81 11.07
CA THR A 163 -2.55 -15.45 12.38
C THR A 163 -3.33 -16.07 13.53
N SER A 164 -2.84 -16.02 14.77
CA SER A 164 -3.59 -16.50 15.95
C SER A 164 -3.31 -15.67 17.22
N GLY A 165 -4.03 -15.98 18.31
CA GLY A 165 -3.80 -15.36 19.62
C GLY A 165 -3.99 -13.84 19.65
N ASP A 166 -3.24 -13.16 20.51
CA ASP A 166 -3.28 -11.70 20.62
C ASP A 166 -2.63 -10.99 19.43
N PHE A 167 -1.70 -11.64 18.73
CA PHE A 167 -1.13 -11.13 17.49
C PHE A 167 -2.22 -10.92 16.43
N ARG A 168 -3.10 -11.91 16.23
CA ARG A 168 -4.28 -11.78 15.36
C ARG A 168 -5.14 -10.58 15.76
N LYS A 169 -5.43 -10.44 17.05
CA LYS A 169 -6.31 -9.37 17.55
C LYS A 169 -5.71 -7.99 17.23
N LEU A 170 -4.41 -7.82 17.43
CA LEU A 170 -3.71 -6.58 17.13
C LEU A 170 -3.70 -6.27 15.62
N MET A 171 -3.32 -7.25 14.78
CA MET A 171 -3.28 -7.07 13.33
C MET A 171 -4.66 -6.74 12.76
N VAL A 172 -5.72 -7.42 13.22
CA VAL A 172 -7.11 -7.12 12.84
C VAL A 172 -7.55 -5.74 13.32
N ALA A 173 -7.18 -5.33 14.54
CA ALA A 173 -7.54 -4.01 15.06
C ALA A 173 -6.89 -2.89 14.23
N LEU A 174 -5.61 -3.02 13.89
CA LEU A 174 -4.89 -2.07 13.05
C LEU A 174 -5.41 -2.07 11.62
N ALA A 175 -5.55 -3.23 10.99
CA ALA A 175 -5.97 -3.38 9.59
C ALA A 175 -7.34 -2.73 9.28
N LYS A 176 -8.17 -2.49 10.30
CA LYS A 176 -9.43 -1.77 10.17
C LYS A 176 -9.26 -0.31 9.75
N GLY A 177 -8.11 0.31 9.99
CA GLY A 177 -7.86 1.72 9.63
C GLY A 177 -8.86 2.68 10.27
N ARG A 178 -9.16 2.49 11.56
CA ARG A 178 -10.19 3.22 12.34
C ARG A 178 -9.61 3.87 13.60
N ARG A 179 -8.33 4.22 13.60
CA ARG A 179 -7.71 4.98 14.69
C ARG A 179 -8.41 6.33 14.82
N ALA A 180 -8.51 6.89 16.03
CA ALA A 180 -9.01 8.26 16.20
C ALA A 180 -8.13 9.24 15.40
N GLU A 181 -8.77 10.15 14.66
CA GLU A 181 -8.09 11.21 13.94
C GLU A 181 -7.49 12.23 14.90
N ASP A 182 -6.52 12.99 14.40
CA ASP A 182 -5.80 13.99 15.18
C ASP A 182 -6.76 15.13 15.61
N GLY A 183 -6.98 15.22 16.92
CA GLY A 183 -7.75 16.31 17.52
C GLY A 183 -6.93 17.59 17.63
N SER A 184 -7.59 18.74 17.55
CA SER A 184 -6.95 20.05 17.79
C SER A 184 -6.68 20.34 19.27
N VAL A 185 -7.33 19.61 20.17
CA VAL A 185 -7.22 19.77 21.63
C VAL A 185 -6.38 18.63 22.21
N ILE A 186 -5.45 18.97 23.10
CA ILE A 186 -4.66 18.00 23.86
C ILE A 186 -5.43 17.66 25.14
N ASP A 187 -5.81 16.39 25.28
CA ASP A 187 -6.49 15.88 26.47
C ASP A 187 -5.46 15.32 27.48
N TYR A 188 -4.93 16.20 28.34
CA TYR A 188 -3.92 15.82 29.33
C TYR A 188 -4.43 14.84 30.38
N GLU A 189 -5.73 14.85 30.69
CA GLU A 189 -6.31 13.92 31.65
C GLU A 189 -6.36 12.52 31.06
N LEU A 190 -6.79 12.38 29.81
CA LEU A 190 -6.79 11.11 29.11
C LEU A 190 -5.37 10.57 28.86
N ILE A 191 -4.39 11.45 28.59
CA ILE A 191 -2.97 11.04 28.43
C ILE A 191 -2.45 10.43 29.74
N ASP A 192 -2.62 11.10 30.88
CA ASP A 192 -2.18 10.56 32.18
C ASP A 192 -2.93 9.26 32.52
N GLN A 193 -4.23 9.19 32.22
CA GLN A 193 -5.02 7.98 32.44
C GLN A 193 -4.54 6.81 31.58
N ASP A 194 -4.32 7.01 30.28
CA ASP A 194 -3.84 5.95 29.38
C ASP A 194 -2.43 5.49 29.77
N ALA A 195 -1.55 6.41 30.19
CA ALA A 195 -0.22 6.07 30.67
C ALA A 195 -0.27 5.17 31.92
N ARG A 196 -1.14 5.50 32.89
CA ARG A 196 -1.38 4.67 34.08
C ARG A 196 -1.98 3.33 33.71
N ASP A 197 -2.99 3.32 32.84
CA ASP A 197 -3.64 2.10 32.36
C ASP A 197 -2.63 1.15 31.69
N LEU A 198 -1.72 1.66 30.87
CA LEU A 198 -0.66 0.86 30.23
C LEU A 198 0.33 0.30 31.26
N TYR A 199 0.75 1.11 32.23
CA TYR A 199 1.64 0.67 33.31
C TYR A 199 0.99 -0.41 34.19
N ASP A 200 -0.26 -0.20 34.57
CA ASP A 200 -1.07 -1.12 35.39
C ASP A 200 -1.37 -2.42 34.64
N ALA A 201 -1.58 -2.34 33.31
CA ALA A 201 -1.81 -3.48 32.43
C ALA A 201 -0.53 -4.31 32.17
N GLY A 202 0.67 -3.78 32.41
CA GLY A 202 1.92 -4.47 32.14
C GLY A 202 2.83 -4.52 33.37
N VAL A 203 3.74 -3.55 33.46
CA VAL A 203 4.88 -3.55 34.40
C VAL A 203 4.47 -3.72 35.87
N LYS A 204 3.33 -3.16 36.29
CA LYS A 204 2.88 -3.20 37.69
C LYS A 204 2.39 -4.58 38.15
N ARG A 205 2.03 -5.46 37.22
CA ARG A 205 1.38 -6.74 37.52
C ARG A 205 2.22 -7.93 37.03
N LYS A 206 1.89 -9.12 37.54
CA LYS A 206 2.41 -10.37 36.96
C LYS A 206 1.58 -10.72 35.71
N GLY A 207 2.26 -10.99 34.60
CA GLY A 207 1.63 -11.14 33.28
C GLY A 207 1.21 -9.81 32.67
N THR A 208 0.50 -9.84 31.55
CA THR A 208 0.11 -8.62 30.82
C THR A 208 -1.37 -8.67 30.43
N ASP A 209 -2.09 -7.57 30.62
CA ASP A 209 -3.41 -7.33 30.03
C ASP A 209 -3.23 -6.81 28.59
N VAL A 210 -2.94 -7.75 27.70
CA VAL A 210 -2.72 -7.46 26.28
C VAL A 210 -3.94 -6.82 25.60
N PRO A 211 -5.20 -7.21 25.88
CA PRO A 211 -6.37 -6.50 25.36
C PRO A 211 -6.40 -5.00 25.67
N LYS A 212 -6.02 -4.59 26.88
CA LYS A 212 -5.93 -3.18 27.24
C LYS A 212 -4.87 -2.45 26.41
N TRP A 213 -3.70 -3.07 26.21
CA TRP A 213 -2.63 -2.52 25.36
C TRP A 213 -3.09 -2.37 23.90
N ILE A 214 -3.72 -3.39 23.33
CA ILE A 214 -4.24 -3.35 21.96
C ILE A 214 -5.25 -2.21 21.80
N SER A 215 -6.21 -2.07 22.73
CA SER A 215 -7.23 -1.02 22.65
C SER A 215 -6.59 0.38 22.63
N ILE A 216 -5.73 0.72 23.61
CA ILE A 216 -5.10 2.04 23.67
C ILE A 216 -4.24 2.31 22.43
N MET A 217 -3.37 1.35 22.05
CA MET A 217 -2.40 1.54 20.97
C MET A 217 -3.00 1.53 19.56
N THR A 218 -4.23 1.02 19.38
CA THR A 218 -4.91 1.00 18.07
C THR A 218 -6.00 2.06 17.92
N GLU A 219 -6.58 2.54 19.03
CA GLU A 219 -7.71 3.47 18.99
C GLU A 219 -7.30 4.94 19.18
N ARG A 220 -6.26 5.25 19.94
CA ARG A 220 -5.82 6.65 20.16
C ARG A 220 -5.08 7.22 18.95
N SER A 221 -5.20 8.53 18.73
CA SER A 221 -4.46 9.22 17.67
C SER A 221 -2.95 9.13 17.89
N VAL A 222 -2.17 9.27 16.82
CA VAL A 222 -0.70 9.18 16.91
C VAL A 222 -0.12 10.29 17.80
N PRO A 223 -0.52 11.57 17.67
CA PRO A 223 -0.02 12.64 18.54
C PRO A 223 -0.40 12.46 20.01
N HIS A 224 -1.55 11.83 20.31
CA HIS A 224 -1.92 11.48 21.68
C HIS A 224 -0.97 10.45 22.28
N LEU A 225 -0.67 9.38 21.55
CA LEU A 225 0.21 8.30 22.00
C LEU A 225 1.69 8.71 22.16
N GLN A 226 2.10 9.84 21.57
CA GLN A 226 3.47 10.35 21.63
C GLN A 226 3.74 11.26 22.84
N LYS A 227 2.69 11.74 23.51
CA LYS A 227 2.78 12.70 24.62
C LYS A 227 2.80 11.99 25.96
#